data_AF-A0A2D5YV86-F1
#
_entry.id   AF-A0A2D5YV86-F1
#
_cell.length_a   1.000
_cell.length_b   1.000
_cell.length_c   1.000
_cell.angle_alpha   90.00
_cell.angle_beta   90.00
_cell.angle_gamma   90.00
#
_symmetry.space_group_name_H-M   'P 1'
#
loop_
_entity.id
_entity.type
_entity.pdbx_description
1 polymer ?
#
loop_
_entity_poly.entity_id
_entity_poly.type
_entity_poly.pdbx_seq_one_letter_code
_entity_poly.pdbx_strand_id
1 'polypeptide(L)'
;MVVCGVLATAGPAQAGTEIIAETGDGAPDGNGTFSSFTSTSIVLNDAGQVAFHGLLSGTSGGAADNKGLFRSGGGSVAQIVRKGAAAPDGNGTFDTIGLPALNDSGQVAFGAGFSGTALGLWDDGGIVIGAGGAVVQIAREGEAPPDGNGVFSWSAFSPLPNLNDLGQVALVTTLTGTSGGGADDRAIYLGSAAGLVKVVREGDAAHDGDGVIGSFSGDASVNNLGQVAFKAFYSGNSGGAADDGVI
;
A
#
# COMPACT_ATOMS: atom_id res chain seq x y z
N MET A 1 19.55 11.79 -20.36
CA MET A 1 19.65 12.23 -18.97
C MET A 1 18.23 12.18 -18.40
N VAL A 2 17.90 11.15 -17.62
CA VAL A 2 16.60 11.04 -16.94
C VAL A 2 16.91 11.13 -15.46
N VAL A 3 16.48 12.23 -14.85
CA VAL A 3 16.77 12.56 -13.45
C VAL A 3 15.46 12.47 -12.67
N CYS A 4 15.48 11.79 -11.52
CA CYS A 4 14.42 11.95 -10.53
C CYS A 4 14.76 13.19 -9.70
N GLY A 5 14.03 14.28 -9.93
CA GLY A 5 14.31 15.59 -9.31
C GLY A 5 13.14 16.06 -8.47
N VAL A 6 13.47 16.79 -7.40
CA VAL A 6 12.49 17.53 -6.58
C VAL A 6 12.73 19.02 -6.77
N LEU A 7 11.64 19.79 -6.89
CA LEU A 7 11.70 21.22 -6.66
C LEU A 7 11.59 21.47 -5.15
N ALA A 8 12.67 21.96 -4.53
CA ALA A 8 12.62 22.43 -3.15
C ALA A 8 12.12 23.89 -3.10
N THR A 9 11.09 24.10 -2.27
CA THR A 9 10.50 25.37 -1.78
C THR A 9 10.35 26.53 -2.78
N ALA A 10 9.10 26.85 -3.13
CA ALA A 10 8.75 28.18 -3.66
C ALA A 10 8.67 29.21 -2.53
N GLY A 11 9.82 29.60 -1.97
CA GLY A 11 9.98 30.91 -1.31
C GLY A 11 10.28 31.98 -2.36
N PRO A 12 9.99 33.28 -2.12
CA PRO A 12 10.16 34.34 -3.12
C PRO A 12 11.63 34.64 -3.51
N ALA A 13 12.60 33.84 -3.07
CA ALA A 13 13.99 33.99 -3.44
C ALA A 13 14.63 32.61 -3.64
N GLN A 14 14.65 32.16 -4.90
CA GLN A 14 15.47 31.07 -5.45
C GLN A 14 14.94 29.64 -5.27
N ALA A 15 14.43 29.08 -6.37
CA ALA A 15 14.19 27.64 -6.49
C ALA A 15 15.53 26.92 -6.72
N GLY A 16 15.86 25.98 -5.84
CA GLY A 16 16.97 25.04 -6.02
C GLY A 16 16.45 23.71 -6.59
N THR A 17 17.21 23.11 -7.50
CA THR A 17 16.97 21.73 -7.93
C THR A 17 17.92 20.82 -7.17
N GLU A 18 17.36 19.78 -6.54
CA GLU A 18 18.12 18.72 -5.92
C GLU A 18 17.96 17.41 -6.70
N ILE A 19 19.07 16.74 -6.98
CA ILE A 19 19.10 15.43 -7.62
C ILE A 19 18.93 14.38 -6.52
N ILE A 20 17.88 13.57 -6.62
CA ILE A 20 17.57 12.53 -5.63
C ILE A 20 18.21 11.19 -6.00
N ALA A 21 18.24 10.89 -7.30
CA ALA A 21 18.94 9.74 -7.88
C ALA A 21 19.16 9.98 -9.39
N GLU A 22 20.26 9.46 -9.91
CA GLU A 22 20.63 9.56 -11.32
C GLU A 22 20.90 8.17 -11.94
N THR A 23 20.62 8.04 -13.24
CA THR A 23 21.01 6.83 -13.98
C THR A 23 22.53 6.67 -13.96
N GLY A 24 23.01 5.46 -13.66
CA GLY A 24 24.42 5.14 -13.47
C GLY A 24 24.82 5.05 -12.00
N ASP A 25 24.03 5.63 -11.08
CA ASP A 25 24.25 5.47 -9.64
C ASP A 25 24.13 4.00 -9.23
N GLY A 26 25.00 3.56 -8.31
CA GLY A 26 24.94 2.21 -7.74
C GLY A 26 23.67 2.02 -6.91
N ALA A 27 23.06 0.84 -7.02
CA ALA A 27 21.99 0.47 -6.10
C ALA A 27 22.53 0.40 -4.66
N PRO A 28 21.74 0.75 -3.62
CA PRO A 28 22.21 0.78 -2.23
C PRO A 28 22.73 -0.57 -1.71
N ASP A 29 22.25 -1.68 -2.27
CA ASP A 29 22.68 -3.04 -1.95
C ASP A 29 23.94 -3.49 -2.70
N GLY A 30 24.52 -2.63 -3.54
CA GLY A 30 25.69 -2.93 -4.37
C GLY A 30 25.40 -3.83 -5.58
N ASN A 31 24.13 -4.15 -5.85
CA ASN A 31 23.73 -5.07 -6.90
C ASN A 31 23.16 -4.33 -8.12
N GLY A 32 24.06 -3.87 -8.99
CA GLY A 32 23.72 -3.16 -10.23
C GLY A 32 23.67 -1.63 -10.08
N THR A 33 23.22 -0.97 -11.14
CA THR A 33 23.13 0.50 -11.23
C THR A 33 21.77 0.94 -11.77
N PHE A 34 21.28 2.11 -11.37
CA PHE A 34 20.04 2.67 -11.90
C PHE A 34 20.13 2.90 -13.41
N SER A 35 19.20 2.30 -14.16
CA SER A 35 19.13 2.43 -15.62
C SER A 35 18.01 3.37 -16.07
N SER A 36 16.94 3.48 -15.28
CA SER A 36 15.85 4.43 -15.50
C SER A 36 14.93 4.54 -14.28
N PHE A 37 14.11 5.58 -14.26
CA PHE A 37 13.09 5.84 -13.23
C PHE A 37 11.72 5.98 -13.89
N THR A 38 10.66 5.54 -13.21
CA THR A 38 9.29 5.62 -13.73
C THR A 38 8.54 6.80 -13.12
N SER A 39 8.14 7.77 -13.94
CA SER A 39 7.51 9.02 -13.46
C SER A 39 6.15 8.80 -12.77
N THR A 40 5.44 7.73 -13.10
CA THR A 40 4.14 7.40 -12.49
C THR A 40 4.24 6.89 -11.05
N SER A 41 5.44 6.78 -10.48
CA SER A 41 5.68 6.18 -9.16
C SER A 41 6.49 7.08 -8.23
N ILE A 42 6.55 8.38 -8.49
CA ILE A 42 7.26 9.36 -7.67
C ILE A 42 6.26 10.02 -6.72
N VAL A 43 6.49 9.90 -5.42
CA VAL A 43 5.71 10.58 -4.36
C VAL A 43 6.67 11.36 -3.45
N LEU A 44 6.24 12.53 -3.00
CA LEU A 44 6.97 13.46 -2.13
C LEU A 44 6.14 13.72 -0.87
N ASN A 45 6.79 13.77 0.30
CA ASN A 45 6.16 14.12 1.57
C ASN A 45 6.61 15.50 2.08
N ASP A 46 5.99 15.99 3.16
CA ASP A 46 6.29 17.31 3.72
C ASP A 46 7.65 17.35 4.45
N ALA A 47 8.20 16.17 4.77
CA ALA A 47 9.57 16.01 5.25
C ALA A 47 10.63 16.12 4.12
N GLY A 48 10.24 16.37 2.87
CA GLY A 48 11.16 16.53 1.73
C GLY A 48 11.75 15.21 1.22
N GLN A 49 11.15 14.08 1.57
CA GLN A 49 11.56 12.77 1.10
C GLN A 49 10.76 12.35 -0.12
N VAL A 50 11.42 11.66 -1.05
CA VAL A 50 10.83 11.10 -2.24
C VAL A 50 10.90 9.60 -2.18
N ALA A 51 9.78 8.92 -2.43
CA ALA A 51 9.78 7.51 -2.77
C ALA A 51 9.60 7.33 -4.28
N PHE A 52 10.38 6.44 -4.89
CA PHE A 52 10.41 6.25 -6.34
C PHE A 52 10.79 4.82 -6.73
N HIS A 53 10.27 4.38 -7.87
CA HIS A 53 10.73 3.15 -8.51
C HIS A 53 12.00 3.38 -9.33
N GLY A 54 12.97 2.48 -9.16
CA GLY A 54 14.17 2.41 -10.00
C GLY A 54 14.24 1.08 -10.74
N LEU A 55 14.46 1.16 -12.05
CA LEU A 55 14.95 0.01 -12.82
C LEU A 55 16.47 0.00 -12.75
N LEU A 56 17.03 -1.20 -12.66
CA LEU A 56 18.46 -1.42 -12.55
C LEU A 56 19.00 -2.19 -13.76
N SER A 57 20.31 -2.07 -13.98
CA SER A 57 21.08 -2.85 -14.94
C SER A 57 22.31 -3.44 -14.29
N GLY A 58 22.83 -4.54 -14.86
CA GLY A 58 24.01 -5.22 -14.32
C GLY A 58 23.76 -5.90 -12.96
N THR A 59 22.50 -6.23 -12.65
CA THR A 59 22.15 -6.99 -11.45
C THR A 59 22.54 -8.46 -11.61
N SER A 60 22.90 -9.09 -10.49
CA SER A 60 23.32 -10.50 -10.46
C SER A 60 22.20 -11.48 -10.83
N GLY A 61 20.94 -11.14 -10.54
CA GLY A 61 19.75 -11.91 -10.92
C GLY A 61 19.12 -11.50 -12.26
N GLY A 62 19.69 -10.53 -12.97
CA GLY A 62 19.13 -10.01 -14.22
C GLY A 62 17.67 -9.55 -14.06
N ALA A 63 16.76 -10.08 -14.88
CA ALA A 63 15.34 -9.70 -14.82
C ALA A 63 14.62 -10.14 -13.53
N ALA A 64 15.21 -11.03 -12.74
CA ALA A 64 14.63 -11.49 -11.48
C ALA A 64 14.79 -10.47 -10.35
N ASP A 65 15.73 -9.51 -10.46
CA ASP A 65 16.04 -8.54 -9.43
C ASP A 65 16.29 -7.12 -9.98
N ASN A 66 15.94 -6.81 -11.22
CA ASN A 66 16.24 -5.50 -11.85
C ASN A 66 15.26 -4.35 -11.52
N LYS A 67 14.38 -4.48 -10.52
CA LYS A 67 13.45 -3.42 -10.12
C LYS A 67 13.39 -3.27 -8.61
N GLY A 68 13.30 -2.04 -8.11
CA GLY A 68 13.13 -1.76 -6.68
C GLY A 68 12.31 -0.52 -6.41
N LEU A 69 11.92 -0.37 -5.15
CA LEU A 69 11.34 0.84 -4.57
C LEU A 69 12.35 1.42 -3.58
N PHE A 70 12.59 2.72 -3.72
CA PHE A 70 13.64 3.44 -3.03
C PHE A 70 13.09 4.73 -2.44
N ARG A 71 13.78 5.28 -1.44
CA ARG A 71 13.46 6.57 -0.84
C ARG A 71 14.72 7.40 -0.62
N SER A 72 14.67 8.71 -0.87
CA SER A 72 15.75 9.63 -0.52
C SER A 72 15.21 11.04 -0.24
N GLY A 73 15.88 11.80 0.61
CA GLY A 73 15.60 13.23 0.88
C GLY A 73 16.82 14.10 0.62
N GLY A 74 17.56 13.85 -0.47
CA GLY A 74 18.74 14.63 -0.87
C GLY A 74 20.11 14.05 -0.47
N GLY A 75 20.10 12.96 0.31
CA GLY A 75 21.29 12.23 0.74
C GLY A 75 21.43 10.85 0.09
N SER A 76 21.88 9.87 0.87
CA SER A 76 21.95 8.47 0.44
C SER A 76 20.57 7.92 0.13
N VAL A 77 20.46 7.19 -0.98
CA VAL A 77 19.26 6.44 -1.34
C VAL A 77 19.08 5.25 -0.40
N ALA A 78 17.92 5.18 0.25
CA ALA A 78 17.49 4.03 1.03
C ALA A 78 16.70 3.07 0.15
N GLN A 79 17.05 1.78 0.21
CA GLN A 79 16.29 0.72 -0.45
C GLN A 79 15.12 0.29 0.44
N ILE A 80 13.89 0.41 -0.06
CA ILE A 80 12.68 -0.06 0.63
C ILE A 80 12.48 -1.55 0.36
N VAL A 81 12.47 -1.95 -0.91
CA VAL A 81 12.31 -3.34 -1.34
C VAL A 81 12.88 -3.56 -2.73
N ARG A 82 13.19 -4.81 -3.05
CA ARG A 82 13.70 -5.25 -4.35
C ARG A 82 12.90 -6.42 -4.87
N LYS A 83 12.70 -6.45 -6.19
CA LYS A 83 12.26 -7.65 -6.88
C LYS A 83 13.24 -8.79 -6.56
N GLY A 84 12.72 -9.99 -6.35
CA GLY A 84 13.46 -11.19 -5.98
C GLY A 84 13.81 -11.29 -4.49
N ALA A 85 13.56 -10.25 -3.68
CA ALA A 85 13.70 -10.35 -2.23
C ALA A 85 12.63 -11.31 -1.67
N ALA A 86 12.96 -12.02 -0.58
CA ALA A 86 12.01 -12.91 0.09
C ALA A 86 10.81 -12.13 0.65
N ALA A 87 9.62 -12.71 0.54
CA ALA A 87 8.44 -12.19 1.23
C ALA A 87 8.64 -12.24 2.76
N PRO A 88 8.00 -11.34 3.54
CA PRO A 88 8.22 -11.27 5.00
C PRO A 88 7.88 -12.56 5.75
N ASP A 89 6.89 -13.30 5.25
CA ASP A 89 6.45 -14.60 5.78
C ASP A 89 7.25 -15.80 5.24
N GLY A 90 8.24 -15.56 4.37
CA GLY A 90 9.03 -16.59 3.71
C GLY A 90 8.30 -17.33 2.58
N ASN A 91 7.08 -16.93 2.24
CA ASN A 91 6.27 -17.58 1.20
C ASN A 91 6.44 -16.86 -0.14
N GLY A 92 7.47 -17.26 -0.89
CA GLY A 92 7.80 -16.70 -2.20
C GLY A 92 8.70 -15.47 -2.15
N THR A 93 8.78 -14.75 -3.27
CA THR A 93 9.61 -13.55 -3.44
C THR A 93 8.84 -12.42 -4.11
N PHE A 94 9.18 -11.17 -3.81
CA PHE A 94 8.60 -10.00 -4.47
C PHE A 94 8.83 -10.06 -5.99
N ASP A 95 7.75 -10.00 -6.77
CA ASP A 95 7.81 -9.94 -8.24
C ASP A 95 7.28 -8.60 -8.77
N THR A 96 6.12 -8.19 -8.29
CA THR A 96 5.51 -6.90 -8.61
C THR A 96 5.55 -5.98 -7.40
N ILE A 97 6.00 -4.75 -7.61
CA ILE A 97 6.01 -3.69 -6.62
C ILE A 97 5.07 -2.60 -7.13
N GLY A 98 3.97 -2.41 -6.40
CA GLY A 98 2.91 -1.44 -6.68
C GLY A 98 3.34 -0.01 -6.40
N LEU A 99 2.45 0.94 -6.68
CA LEU A 99 2.73 2.35 -6.48
C LEU A 99 2.92 2.67 -4.98
N PRO A 100 3.90 3.51 -4.63
CA PRO A 100 4.16 3.86 -3.23
C PRO A 100 3.15 4.88 -2.69
N ALA A 101 2.79 4.72 -1.44
CA ALA A 101 2.28 5.77 -0.56
C ALA A 101 3.34 6.08 0.49
N LEU A 102 3.71 7.35 0.65
CA LEU A 102 4.77 7.81 1.55
C LEU A 102 4.17 8.74 2.61
N ASN A 103 4.50 8.50 3.88
CA ASN A 103 4.13 9.37 5.00
C ASN A 103 5.31 10.23 5.49
N ASP A 104 5.08 11.21 6.37
CA ASP A 104 6.11 12.15 6.85
C ASP A 104 7.12 11.48 7.80
N SER A 105 6.76 10.35 8.39
CA SER A 105 7.69 9.45 9.11
C SER A 105 8.63 8.68 8.17
N GLY A 106 8.45 8.83 6.85
CA GLY A 106 9.24 8.20 5.81
C GLY A 106 8.86 6.74 5.51
N GLN A 107 7.82 6.21 6.14
CA GLN A 107 7.36 4.87 5.82
C GLN A 107 6.70 4.85 4.45
N VAL A 108 6.91 3.76 3.72
CA VAL A 108 6.39 3.57 2.37
C VAL A 108 5.51 2.32 2.37
N ALA A 109 4.22 2.50 2.12
CA ALA A 109 3.26 1.41 1.91
C ALA A 109 3.05 1.17 0.41
N PHE A 110 2.90 -0.09 0.01
CA PHE A 110 2.67 -0.46 -1.39
C PHE A 110 1.96 -1.82 -1.49
N GLY A 111 1.20 -2.01 -2.56
CA GLY A 111 0.72 -3.33 -2.96
C GLY A 111 1.86 -4.17 -3.52
N ALA A 112 1.93 -5.44 -3.16
CA ALA A 112 2.97 -6.38 -3.56
C ALA A 112 2.35 -7.58 -4.28
N GLY A 113 2.99 -7.98 -5.38
CA GLY A 113 2.80 -9.28 -6.00
C GLY A 113 4.00 -10.17 -5.72
N PHE A 114 3.77 -11.43 -5.43
CA PHE A 114 4.77 -12.43 -5.07
C PHE A 114 4.85 -13.52 -6.15
N SER A 115 5.99 -14.18 -6.26
CA SER A 115 6.19 -15.33 -7.14
C SER A 115 6.76 -16.51 -6.35
N GLY A 116 6.48 -17.73 -6.83
CA GLY A 116 6.92 -18.96 -6.18
C GLY A 116 6.28 -19.19 -4.81
N THR A 117 5.05 -18.72 -4.63
CA THR A 117 4.26 -18.90 -3.41
C THR A 117 3.72 -20.34 -3.33
N ALA A 118 3.40 -20.79 -2.12
CA ALA A 118 2.98 -22.16 -1.85
C ALA A 118 1.62 -22.51 -2.48
N LEU A 119 0.71 -21.53 -2.58
CA LEU A 119 -0.62 -21.71 -3.19
C LEU A 119 -0.75 -21.04 -4.56
N GLY A 120 0.35 -20.53 -5.14
CA GLY A 120 0.35 -19.87 -6.44
C GLY A 120 -0.53 -18.62 -6.44
N LEU A 121 -1.49 -18.54 -7.36
CA LEU A 121 -2.34 -17.36 -7.55
C LEU A 121 -3.36 -17.12 -6.41
N TRP A 122 -3.36 -17.95 -5.37
CA TRP A 122 -4.28 -17.85 -4.24
C TRP A 122 -3.63 -17.21 -3.00
N ASP A 123 -2.34 -16.93 -3.07
CA ASP A 123 -1.55 -16.32 -2.00
C ASP A 123 -0.42 -15.43 -2.56
N ASP A 124 -0.56 -14.89 -3.78
CA ASP A 124 0.47 -14.08 -4.43
C ASP A 124 0.28 -12.57 -4.28
N GLY A 125 -0.78 -12.08 -3.65
CA GLY A 125 -0.98 -10.66 -3.33
C GLY A 125 -0.73 -10.26 -1.88
N GLY A 126 -0.44 -8.97 -1.64
CA GLY A 126 -0.44 -8.40 -0.29
C GLY A 126 -0.24 -6.89 -0.21
N ILE A 127 -0.41 -6.33 0.99
CA ILE A 127 0.04 -4.95 1.34
C ILE A 127 1.26 -5.05 2.24
N VAL A 128 2.27 -4.25 1.94
CA VAL A 128 3.53 -4.21 2.67
C VAL A 128 3.90 -2.77 3.02
N ILE A 129 4.53 -2.57 4.17
CA ILE A 129 5.12 -1.29 4.59
C ILE A 129 6.62 -1.45 4.90
N GLY A 130 7.43 -0.46 4.53
CA GLY A 130 8.87 -0.44 4.80
C GLY A 130 9.44 0.96 4.99
N ALA A 131 10.62 1.06 5.61
CA ALA A 131 11.26 2.35 5.93
C ALA A 131 12.77 2.42 5.59
N GLY A 132 13.30 1.46 4.83
CA GLY A 132 14.73 1.36 4.49
C GLY A 132 15.47 0.19 5.15
N GLY A 133 14.76 -0.89 5.48
CA GLY A 133 15.28 -2.07 6.19
C GLY A 133 14.32 -3.24 5.99
N ALA A 134 14.08 -4.03 7.05
CA ALA A 134 13.05 -5.06 7.00
C ALA A 134 11.67 -4.44 6.70
N VAL A 135 10.92 -5.12 5.85
CA VAL A 135 9.54 -4.78 5.51
C VAL A 135 8.57 -5.57 6.39
N VAL A 136 7.36 -5.02 6.55
CA VAL A 136 6.28 -5.64 7.34
C VAL A 136 5.09 -5.93 6.43
N GLN A 137 4.61 -7.17 6.45
CA GLN A 137 3.38 -7.58 5.79
C GLN A 137 2.19 -7.09 6.61
N ILE A 138 1.29 -6.33 5.99
CA ILE A 138 0.07 -5.81 6.61
C ILE A 138 -1.11 -6.75 6.34
N ALA A 139 -1.20 -7.28 5.12
CA ALA A 139 -2.22 -8.23 4.70
C ALA A 139 -1.67 -9.08 3.56
N ARG A 140 -2.14 -10.32 3.45
CA ARG A 140 -1.79 -11.29 2.40
C ARG A 140 -3.06 -11.88 1.80
N GLU A 141 -3.04 -12.11 0.50
CA GLU A 141 -4.07 -12.89 -0.16
C GLU A 141 -4.18 -14.29 0.45
N GLY A 142 -5.41 -14.79 0.58
CA GLY A 142 -5.66 -16.12 1.13
C GLY A 142 -5.54 -16.19 2.66
N GLU A 143 -5.03 -15.16 3.34
CA GLU A 143 -5.09 -15.07 4.80
C GLU A 143 -6.48 -14.65 5.29
N ALA A 144 -6.85 -15.19 6.46
CA ALA A 144 -8.09 -14.82 7.11
C ALA A 144 -7.97 -13.43 7.77
N PRO A 145 -9.03 -12.59 7.71
CA PRO A 145 -9.10 -11.36 8.49
C PRO A 145 -9.19 -11.65 10.00
N PRO A 146 -9.07 -10.61 10.87
CA PRO A 146 -9.17 -10.77 12.32
C PRO A 146 -10.46 -11.40 12.84
N ASP A 147 -11.57 -11.27 12.10
CA ASP A 147 -12.86 -11.86 12.46
C ASP A 147 -13.02 -13.31 11.97
N GLY A 148 -12.05 -13.84 11.20
CA GLY A 148 -12.02 -15.21 10.71
C GLY A 148 -13.05 -15.52 9.62
N ASN A 149 -13.78 -14.53 9.09
CA ASN A 149 -14.85 -14.74 8.13
C ASN A 149 -14.38 -14.52 6.69
N GLY A 150 -14.04 -15.62 6.01
CA GLY A 150 -13.50 -15.62 4.65
C GLY A 150 -11.98 -15.40 4.60
N VAL A 151 -11.46 -15.06 3.42
CA VAL A 151 -10.04 -14.74 3.18
C VAL A 151 -9.90 -13.56 2.23
N PHE A 152 -8.80 -12.79 2.34
CA PHE A 152 -8.53 -11.68 1.43
C PHE A 152 -8.37 -12.16 -0.02
N SER A 153 -8.98 -11.45 -0.98
CA SER A 153 -8.81 -11.67 -2.42
C SER A 153 -7.75 -10.72 -3.00
N TRP A 154 -7.10 -11.09 -4.12
CA TRP A 154 -6.20 -10.24 -4.90
C TRP A 154 -6.73 -8.80 -5.13
N SER A 155 -8.05 -8.66 -5.35
CA SER A 155 -8.70 -7.36 -5.57
C SER A 155 -8.51 -6.37 -4.42
N ALA A 156 -8.18 -6.85 -3.21
CA ALA A 156 -7.81 -6.04 -2.05
C ALA A 156 -6.55 -5.18 -2.24
N PHE A 157 -5.68 -5.53 -3.19
CA PHE A 157 -4.31 -5.01 -3.24
C PHE A 157 -4.05 -4.07 -4.42
N SER A 158 -5.12 -3.66 -5.11
CA SER A 158 -5.08 -2.88 -6.36
C SER A 158 -5.33 -1.35 -6.24
N PRO A 159 -5.80 -0.76 -5.12
CA PRO A 159 -5.70 0.70 -4.94
C PRO A 159 -4.37 1.12 -4.29
N LEU A 160 -4.02 2.41 -4.45
CA LEU A 160 -2.95 3.04 -3.69
C LEU A 160 -3.25 2.91 -2.18
N PRO A 161 -2.31 2.41 -1.35
CA PRO A 161 -2.54 2.33 0.09
C PRO A 161 -2.79 3.71 0.70
N ASN A 162 -3.84 3.86 1.50
CA ASN A 162 -4.06 5.09 2.25
C ASN A 162 -3.28 5.01 3.57
N LEU A 163 -2.15 5.71 3.67
CA LEU A 163 -1.18 5.63 4.76
C LEU A 163 -1.18 6.93 5.59
N ASN A 164 -1.23 6.82 6.92
CA ASN A 164 -1.02 7.95 7.84
C ASN A 164 0.40 7.95 8.45
N ASP A 165 0.77 9.00 9.19
CA ASP A 165 2.11 9.16 9.81
C ASP A 165 2.39 8.21 10.98
N LEU A 166 1.36 7.50 11.46
CA LEU A 166 1.50 6.43 12.45
C LEU A 166 1.86 5.08 11.81
N GLY A 167 1.98 5.02 10.48
CA GLY A 167 2.26 3.77 9.76
C GLY A 167 1.05 2.86 9.63
N GLN A 168 -0.17 3.43 9.69
CA GLN A 168 -1.41 2.70 9.55
C GLN A 168 -1.94 2.82 8.13
N VAL A 169 -2.41 1.72 7.58
CA VAL A 169 -2.98 1.63 6.23
C VAL A 169 -4.47 1.32 6.31
N ALA A 170 -5.31 2.18 5.76
CA ALA A 170 -6.72 1.83 5.53
C ALA A 170 -6.84 0.95 4.28
N LEU A 171 -7.34 -0.27 4.47
CA LEU A 171 -7.49 -1.30 3.46
C LEU A 171 -8.98 -1.50 3.17
N VAL A 172 -9.43 -1.05 1.99
CA VAL A 172 -10.75 -1.40 1.45
C VAL A 172 -10.59 -2.68 0.65
N THR A 173 -11.34 -3.73 0.98
CA THR A 173 -11.09 -5.06 0.44
C THR A 173 -12.37 -5.85 0.19
N THR A 174 -12.27 -6.77 -0.77
CA THR A 174 -13.22 -7.87 -0.95
C THR A 174 -12.59 -9.16 -0.42
N LEU A 175 -13.38 -9.93 0.31
CA LEU A 175 -13.08 -11.24 0.84
C LEU A 175 -13.79 -12.31 0.02
N THR A 176 -13.27 -13.53 0.04
CA THR A 176 -13.92 -14.68 -0.58
C THR A 176 -14.22 -15.73 0.49
N GLY A 177 -15.20 -16.61 0.23
CA GLY A 177 -15.55 -17.69 1.16
C GLY A 177 -16.17 -17.22 2.48
N THR A 178 -16.80 -16.04 2.47
CA THR A 178 -17.48 -15.48 3.64
C THR A 178 -18.79 -16.22 3.92
N SER A 179 -19.22 -16.24 5.19
CA SER A 179 -20.42 -16.98 5.61
C SER A 179 -21.73 -16.38 5.09
N GLY A 180 -21.77 -15.06 4.86
CA GLY A 180 -22.89 -14.34 4.26
C GLY A 180 -22.80 -14.19 2.74
N GLY A 181 -21.75 -14.72 2.10
CA GLY A 181 -21.51 -14.52 0.66
C GLY A 181 -21.45 -13.03 0.31
N GLY A 182 -22.10 -12.62 -0.78
CA GLY A 182 -22.11 -11.21 -1.22
C GLY A 182 -22.80 -10.21 -0.29
N ALA A 183 -23.30 -10.64 0.88
CA ALA A 183 -23.87 -9.75 1.89
C ALA A 183 -22.84 -9.32 2.95
N ASP A 184 -21.67 -9.96 2.99
CA ASP A 184 -20.60 -9.69 3.96
C ASP A 184 -19.20 -9.85 3.35
N ASP A 185 -19.07 -9.79 2.03
CA ASP A 185 -17.82 -10.03 1.32
C ASP A 185 -16.96 -8.79 1.16
N ARG A 186 -17.39 -7.61 1.61
CA ARG A 186 -16.53 -6.42 1.64
C ARG A 186 -16.30 -5.93 3.05
N ALA A 187 -15.06 -5.51 3.33
CA ALA A 187 -14.72 -4.83 4.58
C ALA A 187 -13.72 -3.67 4.40
N ILE A 188 -13.61 -2.85 5.44
CA ILE A 188 -12.53 -1.89 5.65
C ILE A 188 -11.77 -2.31 6.89
N TYR A 189 -10.45 -2.46 6.77
CA TYR A 189 -9.53 -2.72 7.88
C TYR A 189 -8.54 -1.58 8.05
N LEU A 190 -8.10 -1.35 9.29
CA LEU A 190 -6.95 -0.52 9.59
C LEU A 190 -5.79 -1.43 9.97
N GLY A 191 -4.77 -1.49 9.11
CA GLY A 191 -3.60 -2.34 9.27
C GLY A 191 -2.38 -1.57 9.75
N SER A 192 -1.55 -2.21 10.58
CA SER A 192 -0.25 -1.69 11.02
C SER A 192 0.70 -2.86 11.32
N ALA A 193 1.92 -2.56 11.77
CA ALA A 193 2.84 -3.60 12.23
C ALA A 193 2.33 -4.39 13.45
N ALA A 194 1.33 -3.87 14.17
CA ALA A 194 0.68 -4.60 15.27
C ALA A 194 -0.41 -5.57 14.79
N GLY A 195 -0.76 -5.56 13.51
CA GLY A 195 -1.84 -6.35 12.91
C GLY A 195 -2.99 -5.50 12.37
N LEU A 196 -4.09 -6.17 12.05
CA LEU A 196 -5.30 -5.59 11.46
C LEU A 196 -6.39 -5.39 12.51
N VAL A 197 -7.13 -4.30 12.37
CA VAL A 197 -8.37 -4.02 13.12
C VAL A 197 -9.52 -3.86 12.12
N LYS A 198 -10.64 -4.53 12.34
CA LYS A 198 -11.86 -4.33 11.54
C LYS A 198 -12.44 -2.94 11.84
N VAL A 199 -12.61 -2.12 10.81
CA VAL A 199 -13.30 -0.82 10.92
C VAL A 199 -14.79 -1.02 10.69
N VAL A 200 -15.14 -1.61 9.54
CA VAL A 200 -16.53 -1.89 9.15
C VAL A 200 -16.57 -3.03 8.13
N ARG A 201 -17.70 -3.73 8.06
CA ARG A 201 -17.99 -4.77 7.09
C ARG A 201 -19.43 -4.66 6.59
N GLU A 202 -19.67 -5.08 5.35
CA GLU A 202 -21.04 -5.29 4.89
C GLU A 202 -21.75 -6.31 5.81
N GLY A 203 -23.01 -6.04 6.14
CA GLY A 203 -23.78 -6.79 7.13
C GLY A 203 -23.58 -6.36 8.59
N ASP A 204 -22.59 -5.51 8.91
CA ASP A 204 -22.52 -4.89 10.25
C ASP A 204 -23.76 -4.02 10.51
N ALA A 205 -24.22 -3.95 11.76
CA ALA A 205 -25.38 -3.12 12.11
C ALA A 205 -25.12 -1.65 11.77
N ALA A 206 -26.17 -0.95 11.28
CA ALA A 206 -26.11 0.50 11.13
C ALA A 206 -25.88 1.18 12.49
N HIS A 207 -25.28 2.36 12.48
CA HIS A 207 -24.86 3.05 13.70
C HIS A 207 -26.02 3.44 14.63
N ASP A 208 -27.21 3.64 14.07
CA ASP A 208 -28.46 3.96 14.75
C ASP A 208 -29.29 2.70 15.10
N GLY A 209 -28.82 1.52 14.68
CA GLY A 209 -29.49 0.24 14.87
C GLY A 209 -30.63 -0.04 13.88
N ASP A 210 -30.84 0.79 12.86
CA ASP A 210 -31.87 0.59 11.84
C ASP A 210 -31.26 0.07 10.52
N GLY A 211 -31.32 -1.25 10.34
CA GLY A 211 -30.73 -1.93 9.19
C GLY A 211 -29.25 -2.24 9.37
N VAL A 212 -28.55 -2.40 8.25
CA VAL A 212 -27.14 -2.81 8.19
C VAL A 212 -26.36 -1.99 7.17
N ILE A 213 -25.04 -2.03 7.26
CA ILE A 213 -24.14 -1.59 6.19
C ILE A 213 -24.38 -2.50 4.98
N GLY A 214 -25.04 -1.97 3.94
CA GLY A 214 -25.32 -2.69 2.71
C GLY A 214 -24.16 -2.63 1.72
N SER A 215 -23.48 -1.48 1.63
CA SER A 215 -22.23 -1.34 0.89
C SER A 215 -21.43 -0.12 1.33
N PHE A 216 -20.21 0.02 0.82
CA PHE A 216 -19.45 1.26 0.87
C PHE A 216 -18.80 1.57 -0.47
N SER A 217 -18.55 2.85 -0.73
CA SER A 217 -18.00 3.35 -2.00
C SER A 217 -16.88 4.35 -1.79
N GLY A 218 -15.97 4.41 -2.76
CA GLY A 218 -14.80 5.28 -2.72
C GLY A 218 -13.67 4.68 -1.90
N ASP A 219 -12.57 5.43 -1.81
CA ASP A 219 -11.44 5.09 -0.97
C ASP A 219 -11.74 5.42 0.50
N ALA A 220 -11.29 4.56 1.41
CA ALA A 220 -11.22 4.91 2.82
C ALA A 220 -10.00 5.83 3.04
N SER A 221 -10.16 6.84 3.89
CA SER A 221 -9.07 7.72 4.30
C SER A 221 -8.77 7.57 5.77
N VAL A 222 -7.49 7.58 6.13
CA VAL A 222 -7.05 7.55 7.52
C VAL A 222 -6.29 8.84 7.88
N ASN A 223 -6.55 9.39 9.07
CA ASN A 223 -5.80 10.53 9.59
C ASN A 223 -4.75 10.10 10.65
N ASN A 224 -3.91 11.04 11.10
CA ASN A 224 -2.86 10.80 12.10
C ASN A 224 -3.38 10.54 13.53
N LEU A 225 -4.70 10.48 13.73
CA LEU A 225 -5.32 10.03 14.98
C LEU A 225 -5.79 8.57 14.87
N GLY A 226 -5.55 7.90 13.73
CA GLY A 226 -6.03 6.55 13.45
C GLY A 226 -7.53 6.47 13.19
N GLN A 227 -8.17 7.59 12.87
CA GLN A 227 -9.58 7.62 12.50
C GLN A 227 -9.72 7.34 11.01
N VAL A 228 -10.71 6.53 10.64
CA VAL A 228 -11.00 6.17 9.25
C VAL A 228 -12.31 6.80 8.82
N ALA A 229 -12.28 7.56 7.73
CA ALA A 229 -13.47 8.09 7.07
C ALA A 229 -13.77 7.31 5.80
N PHE A 230 -15.03 6.94 5.60
CA PHE A 230 -15.52 6.17 4.47
C PHE A 230 -16.99 6.51 4.22
N LYS A 231 -17.45 6.34 2.98
CA LYS A 231 -18.86 6.49 2.64
C LYS A 231 -19.55 5.12 2.67
N ALA A 232 -20.61 4.99 3.46
CA ALA A 232 -21.43 3.78 3.52
C ALA A 232 -22.84 4.02 2.96
N PHE A 233 -23.43 2.94 2.48
CA PHE A 233 -24.84 2.84 2.16
C PHE A 233 -25.51 1.81 3.04
N TYR A 234 -26.67 2.17 3.59
CA TYR A 234 -27.43 1.28 4.46
C TYR A 234 -28.44 0.47 3.65
N SER A 235 -28.85 -0.66 4.21
CA SER A 235 -29.90 -1.50 3.66
C SER A 235 -30.79 -2.06 4.77
N GLY A 236 -32.06 -2.30 4.46
CA GLY A 236 -33.03 -2.81 5.43
C GLY A 236 -33.44 -1.81 6.50
N ASN A 237 -33.22 -0.51 6.29
CA ASN A 237 -33.66 0.57 7.17
C ASN A 237 -35.16 0.87 6.99
N SER A 238 -35.79 1.45 8.01
CA SER A 238 -37.22 1.78 8.02
C SER A 238 -37.58 3.03 7.20
N GLY A 239 -36.59 3.86 6.84
CA GLY A 239 -36.73 5.08 6.05
C GLY A 239 -36.79 4.89 4.52
N GLY A 240 -36.38 3.72 4.01
CA GLY A 240 -36.22 3.48 2.57
C GLY A 240 -35.08 4.33 1.96
N ALA A 241 -35.05 4.45 0.63
CA ALA A 241 -33.91 4.99 -0.13
C ALA A 241 -33.48 6.44 0.19
N ALA A 242 -34.21 7.15 1.04
CA ALA A 242 -33.91 8.52 1.45
C ALA A 242 -32.82 8.60 2.54
N ASP A 243 -32.62 7.53 3.32
CA ASP A 243 -31.68 7.45 4.44
C ASP A 243 -30.47 6.54 4.13
N ASP A 244 -30.26 6.23 2.86
CA ASP A 244 -29.33 5.18 2.41
C ASP A 244 -27.90 5.67 2.23
N GLY A 245 -27.56 6.95 2.43
CA GLY A 245 -26.21 7.47 2.18
C GLY A 245 -25.66 8.26 3.36
N VAL A 246 -24.58 7.76 3.98
CA VAL A 246 -23.91 8.42 5.11
C VAL A 246 -22.39 8.50 4.88
N ILE A 247 -21.79 9.60 5.34
CA ILE A 247 -20.33 9.83 5.40
C ILE A 247 -19.93 9.86 6.88
#